data_AF-A0A7Y5A6L2-F1
#
_entry.id   AF-A0A7Y5A6L2-F1
#
_cell.length_a   1.000
_cell.length_b   1.000
_cell.length_c   1.000
_cell.angle_alpha   90.00
_cell.angle_beta   90.00
_cell.angle_gamma   90.00
#
_symmetry.space_group_name_H-M   'P 1'
#
loop_
_entity.id
_entity.type
_entity.pdbx_description
1 polymer ?
#
loop_
_entity_poly.entity_id
_entity_poly.type
_entity_poly.pdbx_seq_one_letter_code
_entity_poly.pdbx_strand_id
1 'polypeptide(L)'
;MKKNTILIWAVIVLSLINLATIGTIIYHVKSESEASDTIQLAVNDFRLNNRIIVETLGLTPSQSGDCKLVLNDFRQAVREIHRNLNMNRSELYVELQKENADTLVCNRYSAEIGRLHKELKIVTSRFYLQLKRICPAGKEDQLNQLIAPLFNSENGYGEAGGGNRYRYRGGRGNQ
;
A
#
# COMPACT_ATOMS: atom_id res chain seq x y z
N MET A 1 -50.91 0.18 -0.63
CA MET A 1 -49.93 -0.47 -1.53
C MET A 1 -49.34 -1.68 -0.82
N LYS A 2 -49.25 -2.84 -1.49
CA LYS A 2 -48.96 -4.14 -0.84
C LYS A 2 -47.53 -4.12 -0.24
N LYS A 3 -47.38 -4.34 1.07
CA LYS A 3 -46.09 -4.27 1.79
C LYS A 3 -44.94 -5.08 1.13
N ASN A 4 -45.29 -6.17 0.45
CA ASN A 4 -44.33 -7.02 -0.26
C ASN A 4 -43.69 -6.35 -1.48
N THR A 5 -44.37 -5.44 -2.18
CA THR A 5 -43.78 -4.73 -3.32
C THR A 5 -42.73 -3.72 -2.86
N ILE A 6 -42.92 -3.11 -1.68
CA ILE A 6 -41.96 -2.14 -1.11
C ILE A 6 -40.66 -2.84 -0.70
N LEU A 7 -40.75 -4.04 -0.11
CA LEU A 7 -39.57 -4.83 0.28
C LEU A 7 -38.78 -5.32 -0.95
N ILE A 8 -39.46 -5.73 -2.03
CA ILE A 8 -38.81 -6.12 -3.28
C ILE A 8 -38.06 -4.93 -3.90
N TRP A 9 -38.69 -3.76 -3.94
CA TRP A 9 -38.03 -2.54 -4.42
C TRP A 9 -36.84 -2.14 -3.55
N ALA A 10 -36.93 -2.30 -2.23
CA ALA A 10 -35.81 -2.03 -1.31
C ALA A 10 -34.61 -2.94 -1.58
N VAL A 11 -34.83 -4.25 -1.80
CA VAL A 11 -33.76 -5.21 -2.11
C VAL A 11 -33.10 -4.92 -3.47
N ILE A 12 -33.89 -4.56 -4.48
CA ILE A 12 -33.37 -4.20 -5.81
C ILE A 12 -32.49 -2.95 -5.74
N VAL A 13 -32.97 -1.90 -5.07
CA VAL A 13 -32.22 -0.64 -4.90
C VAL A 13 -30.93 -0.88 -4.10
N LEU A 14 -31.00 -1.67 -3.03
CA LEU A 14 -29.82 -2.01 -2.22
C LEU A 14 -28.78 -2.80 -3.02
N SER A 15 -29.21 -3.72 -3.88
CA SER A 15 -28.32 -4.49 -4.76
C SER A 15 -27.63 -3.60 -5.81
N LEU A 16 -28.39 -2.70 -6.44
CA LEU A 16 -27.87 -1.77 -7.46
C LEU A 16 -26.84 -0.79 -6.87
N ILE A 17 -27.07 -0.28 -5.65
CA ILE A 17 -26.10 0.61 -4.97
C ILE A 17 -24.81 -0.13 -4.65
N ASN A 18 -24.88 -1.37 -4.17
CA ASN A 18 -23.69 -2.18 -3.91
C ASN A 18 -22.91 -2.48 -5.20
N LEU A 19 -23.60 -2.82 -6.29
CA LEU A 19 -22.98 -3.06 -7.61
C LEU A 19 -22.32 -1.80 -8.19
N ALA A 20 -22.99 -0.64 -8.09
CA ALA A 20 -22.42 0.63 -8.51
C ALA A 20 -21.16 0.98 -7.71
N THR A 21 -21.17 0.76 -6.40
CA THR A 21 -20.03 1.01 -5.52
C THR A 21 -18.82 0.15 -5.90
N ILE A 22 -19.04 -1.16 -6.13
CA ILE A 22 -17.99 -2.08 -6.60
C ILE A 22 -17.46 -1.66 -7.98
N GLY A 23 -18.36 -1.30 -8.90
CA GLY A 23 -18.02 -0.84 -10.24
C GLY A 23 -17.18 0.43 -10.24
N THR A 24 -17.54 1.43 -9.41
CA THR A 24 -16.77 2.67 -9.26
C THR A 24 -15.36 2.41 -8.75
N ILE A 25 -15.20 1.52 -7.77
CA ILE A 25 -13.87 1.15 -7.24
C ILE A 25 -13.00 0.51 -8.34
N ILE A 26 -13.56 -0.36 -9.17
CA ILE A 26 -12.83 -1.01 -10.27
C ILE A 26 -12.44 0.00 -11.36
N TYR A 27 -13.35 0.91 -11.72
CA TYR A 27 -13.10 1.93 -12.75
C TYR A 27 -12.02 2.94 -12.30
N HIS A 28 -12.05 3.36 -11.03
CA HIS A 28 -11.07 4.30 -10.48
C HIS A 28 -9.66 3.68 -10.40
N VAL A 29 -9.56 2.39 -10.10
CA VAL A 29 -8.28 1.64 -10.10
C VAL A 29 -7.66 1.52 -11.50
N LYS A 30 -8.48 1.51 -12.56
CA LYS A 30 -7.99 1.39 -13.94
C LYS A 30 -7.67 2.74 -14.60
N SER A 31 -8.33 3.83 -14.17
CA SER A 31 -8.18 5.17 -14.76
C SER A 31 -7.02 5.99 -14.17
N GLU A 32 -6.44 5.60 -13.05
CA GLU A 32 -5.34 6.33 -12.38
C GLU A 32 -3.93 5.86 -12.84
N SER A 33 -3.86 5.00 -13.86
CA SER A 33 -2.59 4.48 -14.40
C SER A 33 -1.79 5.51 -15.22
N GLU A 34 -2.34 6.69 -15.51
CA GLU A 34 -1.73 7.67 -16.43
C GLU A 34 -1.35 9.02 -15.78
N ALA A 35 -1.59 9.23 -14.48
CA ALA A 35 -1.34 10.54 -13.87
C ALA A 35 -0.96 10.50 -12.39
N SER A 36 0.19 9.88 -12.04
CA SER A 36 1.07 10.36 -10.96
C SER A 36 2.29 9.46 -10.85
N ASP A 37 3.39 9.84 -11.51
CA ASP A 37 4.66 9.10 -11.49
C ASP A 37 5.45 9.27 -10.16
N THR A 38 4.73 9.56 -9.07
CA THR A 38 5.25 9.58 -7.71
C THR A 38 4.39 8.67 -6.84
N ILE A 39 4.60 7.36 -6.99
CA ILE A 39 4.12 6.40 -6.00
C ILE A 39 4.84 6.75 -4.69
N GLN A 40 4.14 7.43 -3.78
CA GLN A 40 4.50 7.46 -2.38
C GLN A 40 4.32 6.02 -1.88
N LEU A 41 5.37 5.21 -2.03
CA LEU A 41 5.53 4.01 -1.24
C LEU A 41 5.57 4.51 0.20
N ALA A 42 4.43 4.50 0.89
CA ALA A 42 4.33 4.71 2.33
C ALA A 42 4.92 3.49 3.05
N VAL A 43 6.20 3.27 2.80
CA VAL A 43 7.15 2.63 3.70
C VAL A 43 7.92 3.83 4.26
N ASN A 44 7.37 4.49 5.28
CA ASN A 44 8.02 5.58 6.03
C ASN A 44 8.84 6.57 5.19
N ASP A 45 8.19 7.36 4.34
CA ASP A 45 8.82 8.44 3.54
C ASP A 45 9.98 8.00 2.61
N PHE A 46 10.19 6.70 2.42
CA PHE A 46 11.32 6.18 1.66
C PHE A 46 11.04 6.24 0.14
N ARG A 47 11.50 7.32 -0.49
CA ARG A 47 11.32 7.58 -1.92
C ARG A 47 12.40 6.90 -2.77
N LEU A 48 12.28 5.59 -2.99
CA LEU A 48 13.08 4.93 -4.04
C LEU A 48 12.55 5.29 -5.42
N ASN A 49 13.38 5.92 -6.25
CA ASN A 49 13.10 6.13 -7.66
C ASN A 49 14.28 5.75 -8.54
N ASN A 50 14.01 5.52 -9.83
CA ASN A 50 15.03 5.05 -10.77
C ASN A 50 16.23 6.00 -10.81
N ARG A 51 15.98 7.31 -10.77
CA ARG A 51 17.02 8.34 -10.78
C ARG A 51 17.98 8.18 -9.60
N ILE A 52 17.46 8.04 -8.37
CA ILE A 52 18.27 7.87 -7.16
C ILE A 52 19.12 6.60 -7.25
N ILE A 53 18.56 5.49 -7.72
CA ILE A 53 19.31 4.23 -7.85
C ILE A 53 20.44 4.39 -8.88
N VAL A 54 20.12 4.96 -10.05
CA VAL A 54 21.08 5.18 -11.14
C VAL A 54 22.21 6.11 -10.72
N GLU A 55 21.90 7.22 -10.07
CA GLU A 55 22.87 8.20 -9.58
C GLU A 55 23.74 7.62 -8.46
N THR A 56 23.13 6.93 -7.50
CA THR A 56 23.85 6.37 -6.34
C THR A 56 24.80 5.25 -6.76
N LEU A 57 24.36 4.36 -7.65
CA LEU A 57 25.15 3.20 -8.07
C LEU A 57 26.03 3.49 -9.30
N GLY A 58 25.87 4.65 -9.94
CA GLY A 58 26.59 5.02 -11.15
C GLY A 58 26.27 4.07 -12.32
N LEU A 59 24.99 3.74 -12.52
CA LEU A 59 24.58 2.78 -13.54
C LEU A 59 24.80 3.33 -14.96
N THR A 60 25.27 2.46 -15.86
CA THR A 60 25.34 2.77 -17.30
C THR A 60 23.92 2.92 -17.90
N PRO A 61 23.77 3.53 -19.10
CA PRO A 61 22.48 3.64 -19.75
C PRO A 61 21.76 2.30 -19.96
N SER A 62 22.51 1.23 -20.27
CA SER A 62 21.95 -0.12 -20.40
C SER A 62 21.43 -0.65 -19.06
N GLN A 63 22.24 -0.56 -18.00
CA GLN A 63 21.85 -0.99 -16.65
C GLN A 63 20.68 -0.17 -16.08
N SER A 64 20.57 1.10 -16.46
CA SER A 64 19.44 1.97 -16.08
C SER A 64 18.11 1.46 -16.65
N GLY A 65 18.11 0.94 -17.89
CA GLY A 65 16.95 0.31 -18.50
C GLY A 65 16.47 -0.91 -17.72
N ASP A 66 17.40 -1.82 -17.41
CA ASP A 66 17.11 -3.03 -16.62
C ASP A 66 16.64 -2.69 -15.20
N CYS A 67 17.30 -1.70 -14.57
CA CYS A 67 16.92 -1.19 -13.25
C CYS A 67 15.50 -0.63 -13.24
N LYS A 68 15.10 0.11 -14.28
CA LYS A 68 13.75 0.66 -14.40
C LYS A 68 12.69 -0.45 -14.43
N LEU A 69 12.94 -1.53 -15.18
CA LEU A 69 12.01 -2.67 -15.26
C LEU A 69 11.88 -3.36 -13.90
N VAL A 70 13.00 -3.70 -13.28
CA VAL A 70 13.05 -4.33 -11.95
C VAL A 70 12.35 -3.47 -10.89
N LEU A 71 12.55 -2.15 -10.92
CA LEU A 71 11.91 -1.22 -10.00
C LEU A 71 10.40 -1.12 -10.21
N ASN A 72 9.95 -1.12 -11.46
CA ASN A 72 8.52 -1.05 -11.78
C ASN A 72 7.77 -2.30 -11.32
N ASP A 73 8.33 -3.48 -11.56
CA ASP A 73 7.77 -4.76 -11.11
C ASP A 73 7.67 -4.81 -9.57
N PHE A 74 8.74 -4.40 -8.88
CA PHE A 74 8.77 -4.30 -7.43
C PHE A 74 7.68 -3.35 -6.91
N ARG A 75 7.57 -2.15 -7.48
CA ARG A 75 6.57 -1.15 -7.08
C ARG A 75 5.15 -1.64 -7.30
N GLN A 76 4.88 -2.34 -8.40
CA GLN A 76 3.57 -2.92 -8.66
C GLN A 76 3.21 -3.95 -7.59
N ALA A 77 4.11 -4.90 -7.32
CA ALA A 77 3.89 -5.93 -6.31
C ALA A 77 3.68 -5.33 -4.90
N VAL A 78 4.52 -4.38 -4.48
CA VAL A 78 4.39 -3.74 -3.15
C VAL A 78 3.08 -2.96 -3.03
N ARG A 79 2.66 -2.24 -4.08
CA ARG A 79 1.37 -1.52 -4.08
C ARG A 79 0.20 -2.47 -3.85
N GLU A 80 0.18 -3.60 -4.54
CA GLU A 80 -0.87 -4.59 -4.40
C GLU A 80 -0.91 -5.17 -2.98
N ILE A 81 0.26 -5.56 -2.45
CA ILE A 81 0.38 -6.10 -1.09
C ILE A 81 -0.09 -5.07 -0.05
N HIS A 82 0.32 -3.80 -0.17
CA HIS A 82 -0.10 -2.72 0.73
C HIS A 82 -1.60 -2.45 0.67
N ARG A 83 -2.19 -2.44 -0.53
CA ARG A 83 -3.64 -2.31 -0.70
C ARG A 83 -4.36 -3.44 0.04
N ASN A 84 -3.91 -4.67 -0.14
CA ASN A 84 -4.50 -5.84 0.51
C ASN A 84 -4.30 -5.81 2.04
N LEU A 85 -3.15 -5.35 2.54
CA LEU A 85 -2.92 -5.15 3.98
C LEU A 85 -3.90 -4.15 4.56
N ASN A 86 -4.09 -3.00 3.91
CA ASN A 86 -5.00 -1.96 4.38
C ASN A 86 -6.46 -2.43 4.34
N MET A 87 -6.85 -3.16 3.30
CA MET A 87 -8.17 -3.80 3.22
C MET A 87 -8.39 -4.77 4.38
N ASN A 88 -7.49 -5.73 4.59
CA ASN A 88 -7.63 -6.71 5.68
C ASN A 88 -7.63 -6.06 7.07
N ARG A 89 -6.83 -5.00 7.29
CA ARG A 89 -6.85 -4.23 8.55
C ARG A 89 -8.19 -3.53 8.77
N SER A 90 -8.74 -2.92 7.72
CA SER A 90 -10.05 -2.26 7.77
C SER A 90 -11.16 -3.27 8.06
N GLU A 91 -11.16 -4.40 7.36
CA GLU A 91 -12.17 -5.46 7.56
C GLU A 91 -12.08 -6.09 8.96
N LEU A 92 -10.86 -6.32 9.47
CA LEU A 92 -10.66 -6.76 10.84
C LEU A 92 -11.22 -5.75 11.84
N TYR A 93 -10.96 -4.45 11.63
CA TYR A 93 -11.48 -3.40 12.50
C TYR A 93 -13.01 -3.33 12.47
N VAL A 94 -13.63 -3.50 11.29
CA VAL A 94 -15.09 -3.57 11.14
C VAL A 94 -15.69 -4.78 11.86
N GLU A 95 -15.07 -5.97 11.75
CA GLU A 95 -15.52 -7.17 12.45
C GLU A 95 -15.51 -6.98 13.98
N LEU A 96 -14.45 -6.37 14.50
CA LEU A 96 -14.28 -6.10 15.93
C LEU A 96 -15.32 -5.10 16.49
N GLN A 97 -15.96 -4.30 15.64
CA GLN A 97 -16.99 -3.34 16.04
C GLN A 97 -18.40 -3.93 16.15
N LYS A 98 -18.60 -5.19 15.74
CA LYS A 98 -19.91 -5.85 15.82
C LYS A 98 -20.27 -6.20 17.26
N GLU A 99 -21.56 -6.15 17.58
CA GLU A 99 -22.10 -6.53 18.91
C GLU A 99 -21.73 -7.99 19.26
N ASN A 100 -21.72 -8.88 18.27
CA ASN A 100 -21.23 -10.24 18.37
C ASN A 100 -20.10 -10.46 17.35
N ALA A 101 -18.88 -10.05 17.69
CA ALA A 101 -17.72 -10.23 16.82
C ALA A 101 -17.37 -11.72 16.64
N ASP A 102 -17.17 -12.15 15.39
CA ASP A 102 -16.77 -13.52 15.10
C ASP A 102 -15.24 -13.67 15.17
N THR A 103 -14.78 -14.36 16.22
CA THR A 103 -13.35 -14.63 16.44
C THR A 103 -12.70 -15.44 15.31
N LEU A 104 -13.44 -16.30 14.60
CA LEU A 104 -12.90 -17.05 13.46
C LEU A 104 -12.62 -16.12 12.27
N VAL A 105 -13.51 -15.14 12.04
CA VAL A 105 -13.33 -14.12 11.00
C VAL A 105 -12.14 -13.22 11.32
N CYS A 106 -12.01 -12.78 12.59
CA CYS A 106 -10.85 -12.01 13.05
C CYS A 106 -9.52 -12.78 12.87
N ASN A 107 -9.50 -14.07 13.21
CA ASN A 107 -8.33 -14.92 13.03
C ASN A 107 -7.97 -15.08 11.56
N ARG A 108 -8.96 -15.20 10.68
CA ARG A 108 -8.74 -15.27 9.22
C ARG A 108 -8.09 -13.99 8.68
N TYR A 109 -8.62 -12.81 9.04
CA TYR A 109 -8.01 -11.54 8.60
C TYR A 109 -6.59 -11.37 9.16
N SER A 110 -6.36 -11.75 10.41
CA SER A 110 -5.04 -11.71 11.04
C SER A 110 -4.04 -12.65 10.35
N ALA A 111 -4.47 -13.87 9.99
CA ALA A 111 -3.66 -14.81 9.24
C ALA A 111 -3.29 -14.28 7.85
N GLU A 112 -4.24 -13.63 7.16
CA GLU A 112 -3.99 -13.03 5.85
C GLU A 112 -3.03 -11.83 5.94
N ILE A 113 -3.15 -10.99 6.96
CA ILE A 113 -2.18 -9.92 7.24
C ILE A 113 -0.77 -10.50 7.44
N GLY A 114 -0.65 -11.59 8.22
CA GLY A 114 0.62 -12.29 8.40
C GLY A 114 1.19 -12.85 7.09
N ARG A 115 0.35 -13.46 6.26
CA ARG A 115 0.72 -13.96 4.92
C ARG A 115 1.24 -12.84 4.02
N LEU A 116 0.55 -11.70 3.98
CA LEU A 116 0.94 -10.53 3.19
C LEU A 116 2.25 -9.91 3.68
N HIS A 117 2.50 -9.85 4.99
CA HIS A 117 3.81 -9.41 5.52
C HIS A 117 4.96 -10.34 5.11
N LYS A 118 4.73 -11.66 5.11
CA LYS A 118 5.69 -12.63 4.56
C LYS A 118 5.93 -12.37 3.07
N GLU A 119 4.88 -12.16 2.30
CA GLU A 119 4.97 -11.88 0.86
C GLU A 119 5.78 -10.60 0.57
N LEU A 120 5.56 -9.54 1.34
CA LEU A 120 6.33 -8.31 1.25
C LEU A 120 7.83 -8.57 1.44
N LYS A 121 8.21 -9.33 2.47
CA LYS A 121 9.63 -9.69 2.72
C LYS A 121 10.24 -10.50 1.57
N ILE A 122 9.48 -11.41 0.96
CA ILE A 122 9.92 -12.19 -0.20
C ILE A 122 10.17 -11.29 -1.41
N VAL A 123 9.22 -10.39 -1.71
CA VAL A 123 9.31 -9.45 -2.84
C VAL A 123 10.49 -8.50 -2.65
N THR A 124 10.69 -7.93 -1.46
CA THR A 124 11.83 -7.07 -1.14
C THR A 124 13.16 -7.81 -1.27
N SER A 125 13.24 -9.06 -0.81
CA SER A 125 14.45 -9.88 -0.95
C SER A 125 14.78 -10.17 -2.41
N ARG A 126 13.76 -10.50 -3.22
CA ARG A 126 13.93 -10.73 -4.67
C ARG A 126 14.40 -9.47 -5.39
N PHE A 127 13.81 -8.32 -5.06
CA PHE A 127 14.21 -7.02 -5.61
C PHE A 127 15.68 -6.71 -5.31
N TYR A 128 16.12 -6.91 -4.06
CA TYR A 128 17.54 -6.75 -3.69
C TYR A 128 18.46 -7.64 -4.55
N LEU A 129 18.12 -8.91 -4.71
CA LEU A 129 18.93 -9.85 -5.51
C LEU A 129 18.97 -9.46 -6.99
N GLN A 130 17.86 -8.99 -7.56
CA GLN A 130 17.81 -8.51 -8.94
C GLN A 130 18.68 -7.26 -9.10
N LEU A 131 18.58 -6.31 -8.18
CA LEU A 131 19.37 -5.08 -8.22
C LEU A 131 20.86 -5.35 -8.03
N LYS A 132 21.22 -6.30 -7.17
CA LYS A 132 22.61 -6.77 -6.98
C LYS A 132 23.23 -7.30 -8.28
N ARG A 133 22.45 -7.98 -9.13
CA ARG A 133 22.93 -8.48 -10.44
C ARG A 133 23.21 -7.36 -11.44
N ILE A 134 22.49 -6.25 -11.35
CA ILE A 134 22.64 -5.07 -12.23
C ILE A 134 23.78 -4.17 -11.73
N CYS A 135 24.06 -4.20 -10.43
CA CYS A 135 25.03 -3.35 -9.75
C CYS A 135 26.47 -3.57 -10.29
N PRO A 136 27.23 -2.48 -10.57
CA PRO A 136 28.64 -2.57 -10.92
C PRO A 136 29.49 -3.17 -9.80
N ALA A 137 30.60 -3.81 -10.16
CA ALA A 137 31.58 -4.29 -9.18
C ALA A 137 32.10 -3.13 -8.31
N GLY A 138 32.20 -3.36 -6.99
CA GLY A 138 32.67 -2.35 -6.02
C GLY A 138 31.61 -1.38 -5.51
N LYS A 139 30.33 -1.54 -5.90
CA LYS A 139 29.21 -0.69 -5.47
C LYS A 139 28.25 -1.37 -4.48
N GLU A 140 28.62 -2.54 -3.96
CA GLU A 140 27.78 -3.34 -3.06
C GLU A 140 27.45 -2.59 -1.75
N ASP A 141 28.39 -1.85 -1.19
CA ASP A 141 28.15 -1.08 0.04
C ASP A 141 27.12 0.03 -0.16
N GLN A 142 27.17 0.72 -1.31
CA GLN A 142 26.21 1.76 -1.66
C GLN A 142 24.82 1.17 -1.92
N LEU A 143 24.76 0.00 -2.54
CA LEU A 143 23.52 -0.75 -2.71
C LEU A 143 22.92 -1.16 -1.35
N ASN A 144 23.75 -1.67 -0.44
CA ASN A 144 23.30 -2.10 0.88
C ASN A 144 22.74 -0.93 1.69
N GLN A 145 23.42 0.23 1.68
CA GLN A 145 22.94 1.44 2.34
C GLN A 145 21.64 1.97 1.72
N LEU A 146 21.55 1.95 0.38
CA LEU A 146 20.36 2.39 -0.33
C LEU A 146 19.15 1.51 0.00
N ILE A 147 19.32 0.20 0.14
CA ILE A 147 18.21 -0.74 0.32
C ILE A 147 17.89 -1.02 1.80
N ALA A 148 18.80 -0.75 2.73
CA ALA A 148 18.61 -0.98 4.16
C ALA A 148 17.26 -0.45 4.72
N PRO A 149 16.77 0.75 4.34
CA PRO A 149 15.47 1.23 4.79
C PRO A 149 14.30 0.32 4.41
N LEU A 150 14.36 -0.45 3.32
CA LEU A 150 13.29 -1.38 2.92
C LEU A 150 13.19 -2.61 3.84
N PHE A 151 14.27 -2.95 4.55
CA PHE A 151 14.30 -4.07 5.49
C PHE A 151 14.06 -3.63 6.93
N ASN A 152 14.54 -2.42 7.28
CA ASN A 152 14.49 -1.89 8.63
C ASN A 152 13.20 -1.11 8.94
N SER A 153 12.41 -0.77 7.92
CA SER A 153 11.08 -0.16 8.08
C SER A 153 10.05 -1.20 8.50
N GLU A 154 10.33 -1.88 9.59
CA GLU A 154 9.43 -2.79 10.26
C GLU A 154 8.65 -2.03 11.34
N ASN A 155 8.03 -0.90 10.97
CA ASN A 155 7.10 -0.25 11.89
C ASN A 155 5.83 -1.11 11.95
N GLY A 156 5.91 -2.11 12.83
CA GLY A 156 4.79 -2.84 13.38
C GLY A 156 3.76 -1.86 13.94
N TYR A 157 2.49 -2.26 13.84
CA TYR A 157 1.37 -1.77 14.62
C TYR A 157 1.54 -0.36 15.24
N GLY A 158 1.38 0.72 14.46
CA GLY A 158 1.09 2.04 15.05
C GLY A 158 1.66 3.31 14.44
N GLU A 159 2.54 3.28 13.44
CA GLU A 159 3.14 4.54 12.94
C GLU A 159 3.09 4.70 11.42
N ALA A 160 1.92 5.13 10.96
CA ALA A 160 1.81 6.24 10.02
C ALA A 160 0.46 6.95 10.30
N GLY A 161 0.15 7.17 11.58
CA GLY A 161 -0.81 8.17 11.97
C GLY A 161 -0.22 9.50 11.57
N GLY A 162 -0.65 10.02 10.41
CA GLY A 162 -0.58 11.45 10.14
C GLY A 162 -1.14 12.15 11.37
N GLY A 163 -0.23 12.60 12.23
CA GLY A 163 -0.55 13.40 13.39
C GLY A 163 -1.22 14.63 12.84
N ASN A 164 -2.55 14.56 12.83
CA ASN A 164 -3.44 15.65 12.55
C ASN A 164 -3.05 16.70 13.58
N ARG A 165 -2.14 17.62 13.19
CA ARG A 165 -1.84 18.80 13.97
C ARG A 165 -3.12 19.61 13.94
N TYR A 166 -4.02 19.29 14.87
CA TYR A 166 -5.03 20.20 15.34
C TYR A 166 -4.27 21.42 15.85
N ARG A 167 -4.00 22.36 14.94
CA ARG A 167 -3.68 23.74 15.29
C ARG A 167 -4.92 24.25 15.99
N TYR A 168 -4.94 24.10 17.32
CA TYR A 168 -5.75 24.95 18.18
C TYR A 168 -5.36 26.38 17.84
N ARG A 169 -6.20 27.02 17.03
CA ARG A 169 -6.24 28.46 16.83
C ARG A 169 -6.71 29.04 18.15
N GLY A 170 -5.78 29.17 19.10
CA GLY A 170 -6.01 29.82 20.37
C GLY A 170 -6.57 31.21 20.12
N GLY A 171 -7.76 31.45 20.65
CA GLY A 171 -8.42 32.75 20.67
C GLY A 171 -7.50 33.77 21.31
N ARG A 172 -7.14 34.79 20.54
CA ARG A 172 -6.54 36.01 21.05
C ARG A 172 -7.71 36.86 21.54
N GLY A 173 -7.99 36.79 22.83
CA GLY A 173 -8.76 37.81 23.52
C GLY A 173 -8.03 39.14 23.35
N ASN A 174 -8.72 40.12 22.76
CA ASN A 174 -8.32 41.51 22.85
C ASN A 174 -9.16 42.18 23.92
N GLN A 175 -8.42 42.97 24.70
CA GLN A 175 -8.85 43.98 25.66
C GLN A 175 -9.78 45.01 25.02
#